data_AF-A0A520FCS7-F1
#
_entry.id   AF-A0A520FCS7-F1
#
_cell.length_a   1.000
_cell.length_b   1.000
_cell.length_c   1.000
_cell.angle_alpha   90.00
_cell.angle_beta   90.00
_cell.angle_gamma   90.00
#
_symmetry.space_group_name_H-M   'P 1'
#
loop_
_entity.id
_entity.type
_entity.pdbx_description
1 polymer ?
#
loop_
_entity_poly.entity_id
_entity_poly.type
_entity_poly.pdbx_seq_one_letter_code
_entity_poly.pdbx_strand_id
1 'polypeptide(L)'
;MISLRRFLVGFALVALLVAGAVSYLASSSPDGLDAATTRGCDTVETDTGETLVGDCIAQNASAHHLSDSPLADYTVAGRPHLTGVAGVIGATATFVFAGGLFWLLARARRNRTST
;
A
#
# COMPACT_ATOMS: atom_id res chain seq x y z
N MET A 1 14.85 -4.40 28.95
CA MET A 1 15.38 -4.73 27.60
C MET A 1 14.31 -5.53 26.86
N ILE A 2 13.74 -4.97 25.79
CA ILE A 2 12.71 -5.67 24.99
C ILE A 2 13.43 -6.70 24.09
N SER A 3 12.94 -7.93 24.03
CA SER A 3 13.51 -8.93 23.12
C SER A 3 13.07 -8.64 21.68
N LEU A 4 13.96 -8.88 20.71
CA LEU A 4 13.69 -8.64 19.29
C LEU A 4 12.39 -9.32 18.82
N ARG A 5 12.09 -10.52 19.34
CA ARG A 5 10.83 -11.23 19.02
C ARG A 5 9.60 -10.46 19.50
N ARG A 6 9.62 -9.93 20.72
CA ARG A 6 8.52 -9.11 21.26
C ARG A 6 8.37 -7.81 20.48
N PHE A 7 9.49 -7.19 20.09
CA PHE A 7 9.48 -6.00 19.24
C PHE A 7 8.84 -6.28 17.88
N LEU A 8 9.25 -7.35 17.18
CA LEU A 8 8.72 -7.69 15.86
C LEU A 8 7.22 -8.01 15.90
N VAL A 9 6.75 -8.74 16.92
CA VAL A 9 5.32 -9.01 17.09
C VAL A 9 4.55 -7.71 17.36
N GLY A 10 5.06 -6.86 18.27
CA GLY A 10 4.44 -5.56 18.55
C GLY A 10 4.39 -4.67 17.31
N PHE A 11 5.49 -4.58 16.56
CA PHE A 11 5.56 -3.84 15.30
C PHE A 11 4.56 -4.38 14.26
N ALA A 12 4.49 -5.69 14.07
CA ALA A 12 3.53 -6.31 13.14
C ALA A 12 2.08 -6.00 13.53
N LEU A 13 1.74 -6.07 14.82
CA LEU A 13 0.41 -5.72 15.31
C LEU A 13 0.06 -4.25 15.05
N VAL A 14 1.00 -3.34 15.35
CA VAL A 14 0.81 -1.90 15.08
C VAL A 14 0.66 -1.65 13.57
N ALA A 15 1.50 -2.27 12.74
CA ALA A 15 1.43 -2.13 11.29
C ALA A 15 0.08 -2.62 10.73
N LEU A 16 -0.42 -3.77 11.20
CA LEU A 16 -1.73 -4.28 10.79
C LEU A 16 -2.88 -3.40 11.28
N LEU A 17 -2.78 -2.84 12.48
CA LEU A 17 -3.77 -1.90 13.00
C LEU A 17 -3.81 -0.62 12.15
N VAL A 18 -2.65 -0.08 11.78
CA VAL A 18 -2.57 1.09 10.90
C VAL A 18 -3.14 0.77 9.51
N ALA A 19 -2.72 -0.35 8.92
CA ALA A 19 -3.16 -0.77 7.59
C ALA A 19 -4.67 -1.07 7.52
N GLY A 20 -5.23 -1.69 8.56
CA GLY A 20 -6.61 -2.18 8.56
C GLY A 20 -7.63 -1.25 9.20
N ALA A 21 -7.26 -0.47 10.21
CA ALA A 21 -8.21 0.38 10.94
C ALA A 21 -7.96 1.87 10.69
N VAL A 22 -6.73 2.33 10.84
CA VAL A 22 -6.39 3.77 10.69
C VAL A 22 -6.56 4.22 9.24
N SER A 23 -6.40 3.32 8.26
CA SER A 23 -6.60 3.59 6.84
C SER A 23 -7.99 4.12 6.50
N TYR A 24 -9.04 3.72 7.23
CA TYR A 24 -10.39 4.26 7.03
C TYR A 24 -10.55 5.72 7.47
N LEU A 25 -9.60 6.24 8.27
CA LEU A 25 -9.58 7.65 8.68
C LEU A 25 -8.81 8.52 7.67
N ALA A 26 -8.21 7.94 6.64
CA ALA A 26 -7.51 8.69 5.62
C ALA A 26 -8.51 9.41 4.69
N SER A 27 -8.14 10.62 4.24
CA SER A 27 -8.87 11.31 3.18
C SER A 27 -8.80 10.48 1.90
N SER A 28 -9.96 10.17 1.32
CA SER A 28 -10.06 9.41 0.07
C SER A 28 -10.10 10.29 -1.18
N SER A 29 -10.30 11.62 -1.05
CA SER A 29 -10.45 12.50 -2.22
C SER A 29 -10.15 13.97 -1.87
N PRO A 30 -8.97 14.51 -2.24
CA PRO A 30 -7.80 13.81 -2.77
C PRO A 30 -7.07 13.04 -1.67
N ASP A 31 -6.46 11.90 -2.01
CA ASP A 31 -5.49 11.24 -1.15
C ASP A 31 -4.17 12.04 -1.11
N GLY A 32 -3.21 11.61 -0.27
CA GLY A 32 -1.95 12.35 -0.14
C GLY A 32 -1.08 12.36 -1.40
N LEU A 33 -1.19 11.31 -2.23
CA LEU A 33 -0.44 11.21 -3.48
C LEU A 33 -1.08 12.13 -4.52
N ASP A 34 -2.39 12.05 -4.70
CA ASP A 34 -3.18 12.86 -5.61
C ASP A 34 -3.06 14.34 -5.27
N ALA A 35 -3.13 14.71 -3.99
CA ALA A 35 -2.94 16.09 -3.55
C ALA A 35 -1.53 16.62 -3.88
N ALA A 36 -0.53 15.74 -3.99
CA ALA A 36 0.82 16.11 -4.37
C ALA A 36 1.01 16.16 -5.89
N THR A 37 0.39 15.25 -6.65
CA THR A 37 0.53 15.15 -8.11
C THR A 37 -0.32 16.15 -8.88
N THR A 38 -1.42 16.62 -8.29
CA THR A 38 -2.33 17.62 -8.88
C THR A 38 -1.90 19.07 -8.60
N ARG A 39 -0.86 19.32 -7.79
CA ARG A 39 -0.38 20.69 -7.56
C ARG A 39 0.04 21.35 -8.88
N GLY A 40 -0.56 22.49 -9.19
CA GLY A 40 -0.35 23.21 -10.45
C GLY A 40 -1.41 22.93 -11.51
N CYS A 41 -2.39 22.08 -11.21
CA CYS A 41 -3.61 21.89 -11.99
C CYS A 41 -4.85 22.30 -11.22
N ASP A 42 -5.82 22.83 -11.95
CA ASP A 42 -7.20 22.98 -11.48
C ASP A 42 -8.04 21.82 -12.01
N THR A 43 -8.98 21.34 -11.18
CA THR A 43 -9.94 20.30 -11.57
C THR A 43 -11.19 20.98 -12.11
N VAL A 44 -11.51 20.74 -13.38
CA VAL A 44 -12.64 21.34 -14.09
C VAL A 44 -13.60 20.25 -14.52
N GLU A 45 -14.86 20.37 -14.11
CA GLU A 45 -15.94 19.48 -14.52
C GLU A 45 -16.33 19.76 -15.97
N THR A 46 -16.25 18.75 -16.84
CA THR A 46 -16.64 18.82 -18.26
C THR A 46 -17.75 17.81 -18.54
N ASP A 47 -18.43 17.92 -19.68
CA ASP A 47 -19.50 16.99 -20.11
C ASP A 47 -19.06 15.50 -20.15
N THR A 48 -17.75 15.24 -20.19
CA THR A 48 -17.13 13.90 -20.18
C THR A 48 -16.58 13.48 -18.81
N GLY A 49 -16.78 14.29 -17.76
CA GLY A 49 -16.27 14.06 -16.39
C GLY A 49 -15.25 15.11 -15.93
N GLU A 50 -14.56 14.83 -14.83
CA GLU A 50 -13.50 15.68 -14.27
C GLU A 50 -12.26 15.69 -15.17
N THR A 51 -11.76 16.89 -15.49
CA THR A 51 -10.55 17.09 -16.30
C THR A 51 -9.57 18.02 -15.59
N LEU A 52 -8.29 17.69 -15.65
CA LEU A 52 -7.22 18.49 -15.05
C LEU A 52 -6.71 19.51 -16.08
N VAL A 53 -6.71 20.79 -15.73
CA VAL A 53 -6.22 21.89 -16.58
C VAL A 53 -5.08 22.61 -15.87
N GLY A 54 -3.91 22.74 -16.50
CA GLY A 54 -2.75 23.42 -15.92
C GLY A 54 -1.42 22.78 -16.31
N ASP A 55 -0.45 22.76 -15.42
CA ASP A 55 0.82 22.03 -15.55
C ASP A 55 1.08 21.23 -14.25
N CYS A 56 0.84 19.93 -14.28
CA CYS A 56 1.06 19.05 -13.12
C CYS A 56 1.38 17.61 -13.53
N ILE A 57 1.91 16.83 -12.58
CA ILE A 57 2.35 15.44 -12.82
C ILE A 57 1.15 14.53 -13.17
N ALA A 58 -0.02 14.79 -12.59
CA ALA A 58 -1.22 13.98 -12.78
C ALA A 58 -1.75 13.98 -14.23
N GLN A 59 -1.47 15.01 -15.04
CA GLN A 59 -1.91 15.05 -16.44
C GLN A 59 -1.30 13.94 -17.31
N ASN A 60 -0.15 13.42 -16.90
CA ASN A 60 0.53 12.35 -17.60
C ASN A 60 0.12 10.95 -17.09
N ALA A 61 -0.86 10.88 -16.18
CA ALA A 61 -1.42 9.62 -15.75
C ALA A 61 -2.11 8.93 -16.93
N SER A 62 -1.81 7.65 -17.13
CA SER A 62 -2.39 6.82 -18.17
C SER A 62 -2.96 5.54 -17.55
N ALA A 63 -3.82 4.83 -18.28
CA ALA A 63 -4.26 3.52 -17.83
C ALA A 63 -3.06 2.54 -17.82
N HIS A 64 -2.89 1.82 -16.70
CA HIS A 64 -1.83 0.83 -16.55
C HIS A 64 -2.43 -0.58 -16.61
N HIS A 65 -1.68 -1.58 -17.05
CA HIS A 65 -2.15 -2.97 -17.19
C HIS A 65 -2.74 -3.62 -15.93
N LEU A 66 -2.46 -3.03 -14.76
CA LEU A 66 -2.92 -3.49 -13.46
C LEU A 66 -4.13 -2.68 -12.95
N SER A 67 -4.66 -1.73 -13.72
CA SER A 67 -5.87 -0.97 -13.37
C SER A 67 -7.07 -1.89 -13.14
N ASP A 68 -7.12 -3.01 -13.85
CA ASP A 68 -8.19 -4.00 -13.74
C ASP A 68 -7.92 -5.07 -12.66
N SER A 69 -6.82 -4.91 -11.90
CA SER A 69 -6.46 -5.84 -10.82
C SER A 69 -7.49 -5.78 -9.68
N PRO A 70 -7.80 -6.91 -9.02
CA PRO A 70 -8.72 -6.93 -7.89
C PRO A 70 -8.23 -6.12 -6.67
N LEU A 71 -6.98 -5.68 -6.65
CA LEU A 71 -6.41 -4.83 -5.59
C LEU A 71 -6.06 -3.41 -6.09
N ALA A 72 -6.50 -3.05 -7.30
CA ALA A 72 -6.33 -1.70 -7.83
C ALA A 72 -7.10 -0.67 -6.97
N ASP A 73 -6.59 0.56 -6.95
CA ASP A 73 -7.14 1.68 -6.19
C ASP A 73 -7.37 1.37 -4.70
N TYR A 74 -6.50 0.51 -4.16
CA TYR A 74 -6.58 0.01 -2.78
C TYR A 74 -7.92 -0.66 -2.46
N THR A 75 -8.67 -1.13 -3.46
CA THR A 75 -9.96 -1.80 -3.26
C THR A 75 -9.79 -3.32 -3.16
N VAL A 76 -10.88 -4.03 -2.87
CA VAL A 76 -10.94 -5.49 -3.03
C VAL A 76 -12.07 -5.83 -3.99
N ALA A 77 -11.71 -6.31 -5.18
CA ALA A 77 -12.62 -6.59 -6.29
C ALA A 77 -13.54 -5.40 -6.62
N GLY A 78 -12.97 -4.19 -6.68
CA GLY A 78 -13.69 -2.95 -7.00
C GLY A 78 -14.60 -2.43 -5.89
N ARG A 79 -14.49 -2.96 -4.67
CA ARG A 79 -15.28 -2.50 -3.51
C ARG A 79 -14.51 -1.43 -2.73
N PRO A 80 -14.89 -0.14 -2.79
CA PRO A 80 -14.13 0.95 -2.17
C PRO A 80 -14.19 0.94 -0.64
N HIS A 81 -15.21 0.35 -0.03
CA HIS A 81 -15.33 0.24 1.43
C HIS A 81 -14.37 -0.79 2.06
N LEU A 82 -13.55 -1.49 1.26
CA LEU A 82 -12.62 -2.53 1.72
C LEU A 82 -11.15 -2.10 1.69
N THR A 83 -10.87 -0.79 1.71
CA THR A 83 -9.50 -0.26 1.66
C THR A 83 -8.61 -0.78 2.79
N GLY A 84 -9.13 -0.88 4.01
CA GLY A 84 -8.40 -1.48 5.12
C GLY A 84 -8.08 -2.96 4.91
N VAL A 85 -8.97 -3.71 4.23
CA VAL A 85 -8.74 -5.14 3.93
C VAL A 85 -7.62 -5.29 2.90
N ALA A 86 -7.62 -4.46 1.84
CA ALA A 86 -6.54 -4.44 0.86
C ALA A 86 -5.18 -4.14 1.53
N GLY A 87 -5.16 -3.17 2.45
CA GLY A 87 -3.98 -2.84 3.26
C GLY A 87 -3.46 -4.02 4.10
N VAL A 88 -4.35 -4.72 4.81
CA VAL A 88 -4.00 -5.91 5.62
C VAL A 88 -3.45 -7.04 4.75
N ILE A 89 -4.04 -7.29 3.57
CA ILE A 89 -3.56 -8.29 2.63
C ILE A 89 -2.14 -7.95 2.18
N GLY A 90 -1.89 -6.71 1.75
CA GLY A 90 -0.59 -6.25 1.29
C GLY A 90 0.50 -6.32 2.38
N ALA A 91 0.17 -5.87 3.60
CA ALA A 91 1.09 -5.92 4.74
C ALA A 91 1.42 -7.37 5.13
N THR A 92 0.41 -8.24 5.21
CA THR A 92 0.59 -9.65 5.55
C THR A 92 1.41 -10.38 4.49
N ALA A 93 1.13 -10.15 3.21
CA ALA A 93 1.91 -10.71 2.11
C ALA A 93 3.40 -10.31 2.24
N THR A 94 3.66 -9.02 2.48
CA THR A 94 5.03 -8.51 2.65
C THR A 94 5.75 -9.18 3.83
N PHE A 95 5.10 -9.32 4.98
CA PHE A 95 5.69 -9.98 6.15
C PHE A 95 5.99 -11.46 5.90
N VAL A 96 5.10 -12.17 5.22
CA VAL A 96 5.30 -13.58 4.85
C VAL A 96 6.47 -13.71 3.87
N PHE A 97 6.51 -12.91 2.82
CA PHE A 97 7.58 -12.95 1.81
C PHE A 97 8.94 -12.59 2.41
N ALA A 98 9.04 -11.45 3.09
CA ALA A 98 10.29 -11.01 3.70
C ALA A 98 10.74 -11.96 4.81
N GLY A 99 9.83 -12.34 5.71
CA GLY A 99 10.11 -13.26 6.81
C GLY A 99 10.56 -14.63 6.31
N GLY A 100 9.88 -15.18 5.30
CA GLY A 100 10.24 -16.45 4.66
C GLY A 100 11.61 -16.39 3.99
N LEU A 101 11.89 -15.34 3.22
CA LEU A 101 13.19 -15.14 2.57
C LEU A 101 14.32 -15.05 3.60
N PHE A 102 14.17 -14.21 4.62
CA PHE A 102 15.20 -14.07 5.66
C PHE A 102 15.39 -15.36 6.47
N TRP A 103 14.31 -16.10 6.74
CA TRP A 103 14.41 -17.38 7.42
C TRP A 103 15.18 -18.42 6.60
N LEU A 104 14.93 -18.51 5.29
CA LEU A 104 15.67 -19.39 4.38
C LEU A 104 17.16 -19.02 4.34
N LEU A 105 17.49 -17.74 4.21
CA LEU A 105 18.87 -17.25 4.23
C LEU A 105 19.57 -17.55 5.56
N ALA A 106 18.89 -17.34 6.69
CA ALA A 106 19.43 -17.62 8.02
C ALA A 106 19.60 -19.13 8.27
N ARG A 107 18.72 -19.97 7.72
CA ARG A 107 18.85 -21.43 7.76
C ARG A 107 20.06 -21.90 6.95
N ALA A 108 20.25 -21.38 5.74
CA ALA A 108 21.37 -21.74 4.87
C ALA A 108 22.74 -21.42 5.52
N ARG A 109 22.85 -20.31 6.25
CA ARG A 109 24.10 -19.94 6.96
C ARG A 109 24.46 -20.94 8.07
N ARG A 110 23.49 -21.39 8.87
CA ARG A 110 23.73 -22.33 9.97
C ARG A 110 24.26 -23.68 9.48
N ASN A 111 23.78 -24.14 8.33
CA ASN A 111 24.21 -25.41 7.75
C ASN A 111 25.67 -25.40 7.28
N ARG A 112 26.25 -24.23 6.96
CA ARG A 112 27.65 -24.10 6.52
C ARG A 112 28.66 -24.12 7.67
N THR A 113 28.23 -23.91 8.90
CA THR A 113 29.11 -23.85 10.09
C THR A 113 29.27 -25.22 10.76
N SER A 114 28.49 -26.22 10.34
CA SER A 114 28.53 -27.59 10.85
C SER A 114 29.28 -28.56 9.92
N THR A 115 30.02 -28.05 8.94
CA THR A 115 30.95 -28.80 8.08
C THR A 115 32.34 -28.22 8.29
#